data_AF-A0A3D5MTH5-F1
#
_entry.id   AF-A0A3D5MTH5-F1
#
_cell.length_a   1.000
_cell.length_b   1.000
_cell.length_c   1.000
_cell.angle_alpha   90.00
_cell.angle_beta   90.00
_cell.angle_gamma   90.00
#
_symmetry.space_group_name_H-M   'P 1'
#
loop_
_entity.id
_entity.type
_entity.pdbx_description
1 polymer ?
#
loop_
_entity_poly.entity_id
_entity_poly.type
_entity_poly.pdbx_seq_one_letter_code
_entity_poly.pdbx_strand_id
1 'polypeptide(L)'
;MNKKTIIHIRLDVGITSVGWSVINIEKQRIEDLGGRTFPGVEDPKTGLPLAAVRRNARGSRKRIRRRRYRLKRYKRLVIEAGLFTEEEYNRLSNNHIDIWKMREEALGRKLMKEEFVKVIASINENKKRCKSYILFDYLFSSK
;
A
#
# COMPACT_ATOMS: atom_id res chain seq x y z
N MET A 1 2.28 44.20 -46.51
CA MET A 1 1.16 43.26 -46.24
C MET A 1 1.75 41.94 -45.79
N ASN A 2 1.59 41.54 -44.53
CA ASN A 2 1.98 40.18 -44.12
C ASN A 2 0.97 39.19 -44.70
N LYS A 3 1.41 38.39 -45.67
CA LYS A 3 0.61 37.26 -46.16
C LYS A 3 0.45 36.26 -45.03
N LYS A 4 -0.80 35.95 -44.70
CA LYS A 4 -1.14 34.94 -43.69
C LYS A 4 -1.04 33.58 -44.36
N THR A 5 -0.05 32.79 -43.99
CA THR A 5 0.15 31.44 -44.55
C THR A 5 -0.58 30.42 -43.68
N ILE A 6 -1.37 29.54 -44.29
CA ILE A 6 -2.01 28.42 -43.58
C ILE A 6 -1.01 27.26 -43.46
N ILE A 7 -0.76 26.83 -42.23
CA ILE A 7 0.20 25.79 -41.90
C ILE A 7 -0.48 24.68 -41.09
N HIS A 8 -0.23 23.43 -41.44
CA HIS A 8 -0.65 22.26 -40.67
C HIS A 8 0.53 21.72 -39.87
N ILE A 9 0.31 21.41 -38.59
CA ILE A 9 1.28 20.72 -37.74
C ILE A 9 0.80 19.29 -37.56
N ARG A 10 1.65 18.32 -37.90
CA ARG A 10 1.40 16.91 -37.58
C ARG A 10 2.35 16.47 -36.47
N LEU A 11 1.83 15.70 -35.53
CA LEU A 11 2.58 15.12 -34.42
C LEU A 11 2.40 13.60 -34.43
N ASP A 12 3.50 12.87 -34.39
CA ASP A 12 3.54 11.43 -34.18
C ASP A 12 4.10 11.16 -32.77
N VAL A 13 3.23 10.75 -31.85
CA VAL A 13 3.56 10.67 -30.41
C VAL A 13 3.74 9.20 -30.00
N GLY A 14 5.00 8.78 -29.93
CA GLY A 14 5.41 7.49 -29.40
C GLY A 14 5.72 7.54 -27.89
N ILE A 15 5.99 6.37 -27.30
CA ILE A 15 6.27 6.22 -25.86
C ILE A 15 7.61 6.83 -25.43
N THR A 16 8.54 7.01 -26.36
CA THR A 16 9.90 7.58 -26.14
C THR A 16 10.28 8.63 -27.18
N SER A 17 9.35 8.99 -28.06
CA SER A 17 9.63 9.89 -29.18
C SER A 17 8.41 10.72 -29.55
N VAL A 18 8.66 11.92 -30.04
CA VAL A 18 7.66 12.74 -30.73
C VAL A 18 8.25 13.19 -32.06
N GLY A 19 7.72 12.68 -33.16
CA GLY A 19 7.96 13.21 -34.49
C GLY A 19 7.04 14.41 -34.74
N TRP A 20 7.53 15.43 -35.44
CA TRP A 20 6.73 16.58 -35.83
C TRP A 20 7.05 17.03 -37.25
N SER A 21 6.05 17.58 -37.93
CA SER A 21 6.22 18.20 -39.25
C SER A 21 5.31 19.41 -39.40
N VAL A 22 5.80 20.39 -40.16
CA VAL A 22 5.14 21.64 -40.47
C VAL A 22 4.91 21.68 -41.98
N ILE A 23 3.65 21.61 -42.38
CA ILE A 23 3.24 21.47 -43.79
C ILE A 23 2.55 22.76 -44.23
N ASN A 24 3.07 23.38 -45.27
CA ASN A 24 2.42 24.50 -45.94
C ASN A 24 1.42 23.96 -46.96
N ILE A 25 0.14 24.22 -46.72
CA ILE A 25 -0.96 23.67 -47.53
C ILE A 25 -1.05 24.36 -48.88
N GLU A 26 -0.83 25.67 -48.93
CA GLU A 26 -0.90 26.46 -50.17
C GLU A 26 0.22 26.08 -51.14
N LYS A 27 1.42 25.79 -50.62
CA LYS A 27 2.58 25.40 -51.42
C LYS A 27 2.76 23.90 -51.58
N GLN A 28 1.89 23.09 -50.96
CA GLN A 28 1.98 21.63 -50.90
C GLN A 28 3.41 21.13 -50.56
N ARG A 29 4.07 21.77 -49.59
CA ARG A 29 5.46 21.46 -49.21
C ARG A 29 5.64 21.32 -47.71
N ILE A 30 6.66 20.57 -47.31
CA ILE A 30 7.13 20.52 -45.93
C ILE A 30 8.04 21.73 -45.72
N GLU A 31 7.70 22.59 -44.75
CA GLU A 31 8.53 23.72 -44.36
C GLU A 31 9.62 23.29 -43.37
N ASP A 32 9.27 22.39 -42.45
CA ASP A 32 10.19 21.86 -41.45
C ASP A 32 9.70 20.51 -40.93
N LEU A 33 10.64 19.70 -40.45
CA LEU A 33 10.36 18.42 -39.81
C LEU A 33 11.45 18.08 -38.81
N GLY A 34 11.07 17.33 -37.78
CA GLY A 34 12.04 16.88 -36.79
C GLY A 34 11.50 15.79 -35.88
N GLY A 35 12.37 15.34 -34.98
CA GLY A 35 12.03 14.35 -33.96
C GLY A 35 12.66 14.71 -32.63
N ARG A 36 11.93 14.47 -31.55
CA ARG A 36 12.43 14.59 -30.18
C ARG A 36 12.34 13.24 -29.49
N THR A 37 13.46 12.71 -29.03
CA THR A 37 13.48 11.51 -28.17
C THR A 37 13.58 11.89 -26.70
N PHE A 38 13.03 11.05 -25.83
CA PHE A 38 13.10 11.18 -24.38
C PHE A 38 13.18 9.80 -23.72
N PRO A 39 13.74 9.71 -22.50
CA PRO A 39 13.83 8.44 -21.79
C PRO A 39 12.44 7.85 -21.54
N GLY A 40 12.33 6.54 -21.71
CA GLY A 40 11.11 5.79 -21.45
C GLY A 40 10.70 5.83 -19.97
N VAL A 41 9.40 5.66 -19.74
CA VAL A 41 8.80 5.67 -18.40
C VAL A 41 8.88 4.29 -17.72
N GLU A 42 9.46 3.32 -18.42
CA GLU A 42 9.63 1.92 -18.01
C GLU A 42 11.11 1.58 -17.91
N ASP A 43 11.43 0.68 -16.97
CA ASP A 43 12.78 0.17 -16.80
C ASP A 43 13.13 -0.76 -17.98
N PRO A 44 14.21 -0.50 -18.73
CA PRO A 44 14.54 -1.25 -19.94
C PRO A 44 14.78 -2.75 -19.73
N LYS A 45 15.15 -3.16 -18.51
CA LYS A 45 15.46 -4.56 -18.17
C LYS A 45 14.25 -5.32 -17.66
N THR A 46 13.37 -4.65 -16.93
CA THR A 46 12.24 -5.31 -16.24
C THR A 46 10.88 -5.02 -16.87
N GLY A 47 10.77 -4.00 -17.74
CA GLY A 47 9.50 -3.57 -18.33
C GLY A 47 8.51 -3.00 -17.31
N LEU A 48 8.94 -2.78 -16.05
CA LEU A 48 8.09 -2.23 -15.02
C LEU A 48 8.10 -0.70 -15.09
N PRO A 49 6.98 -0.03 -14.80
CA PRO A 49 6.95 1.42 -14.70
C PRO A 49 7.93 1.91 -13.62
N LEU A 50 8.74 2.95 -13.88
CA LEU A 50 9.67 3.49 -12.89
C LEU A 50 8.96 3.89 -11.58
N ALA A 51 7.70 4.33 -11.67
CA ALA A 51 6.87 4.69 -10.52
C ALA A 51 6.48 3.49 -9.63
N ALA A 52 6.60 2.25 -10.11
CA ALA A 52 6.20 1.04 -9.38
C ALA A 52 7.05 0.84 -8.12
N VAL A 53 8.36 1.06 -8.19
CA VAL A 53 9.28 0.93 -7.04
C VAL A 53 8.87 1.90 -5.93
N ARG A 54 8.66 3.17 -6.28
CA ARG A 54 8.18 4.20 -5.33
C ARG A 54 6.81 3.84 -4.75
N ARG A 55 5.88 3.35 -5.56
CA ARG A 55 4.53 2.95 -5.13
C ARG A 55 4.60 1.81 -4.11
N ASN A 56 5.39 0.77 -4.39
CA ASN A 56 5.57 -0.38 -3.53
C ASN A 56 6.24 0.00 -2.20
N ALA A 57 7.34 0.78 -2.25
CA ALA A 57 8.00 1.28 -1.06
C ALA A 57 7.07 2.13 -0.17
N ARG A 58 6.28 3.03 -0.79
CA ARG A 58 5.25 3.82 -0.07
C ARG A 58 4.18 2.92 0.55
N GLY A 59 3.73 1.90 -0.18
CA GLY A 59 2.76 0.92 0.29
C GLY A 59 3.26 0.17 1.53
N SER A 60 4.50 -0.32 1.49
CA SER A 60 5.16 -1.00 2.61
C SER A 60 5.31 -0.10 3.83
N ARG A 61 5.78 1.15 3.66
CA ARG A 61 5.88 2.12 4.76
C ARG A 61 4.53 2.38 5.43
N LYS A 62 3.47 2.60 4.64
CA LYS A 62 2.11 2.79 5.17
C LYS A 62 1.61 1.55 5.92
N ARG A 63 1.87 0.35 5.40
CA ARG A 63 1.49 -0.93 6.04
C ARG A 63 2.18 -1.09 7.40
N ILE A 64 3.50 -0.88 7.46
CA ILE A 64 4.29 -0.97 8.70
C ILE A 64 3.78 0.05 9.72
N ARG A 65 3.58 1.31 9.32
CA ARG A 65 3.05 2.36 10.19
C ARG A 65 1.69 1.98 10.78
N ARG A 66 0.77 1.48 9.95
CA ARG A 66 -0.58 1.05 10.39
C ARG A 66 -0.53 -0.17 11.31
N ARG A 67 0.35 -1.14 11.06
CA ARG A 67 0.56 -2.31 11.95
C ARG A 67 1.05 -1.85 13.32
N ARG A 68 2.10 -1.02 13.37
CA ARG A 68 2.63 -0.46 14.63
C ARG A 68 1.55 0.33 15.40
N TYR A 69 0.80 1.17 14.70
CA TYR A 69 -0.27 1.95 15.31
C TYR A 69 -1.38 1.07 15.89
N ARG A 70 -1.79 0.01 15.17
CA ARG A 70 -2.78 -0.96 15.65
C ARG A 70 -2.32 -1.69 16.92
N LEU A 71 -1.07 -2.15 16.95
CA LEU A 71 -0.49 -2.82 18.13
C LEU A 71 -0.38 -1.87 19.32
N LYS A 72 -0.01 -0.60 19.09
CA LYS A 72 0.02 0.43 20.14
C LYS A 72 -1.37 0.68 20.74
N ARG A 73 -2.42 0.76 19.90
CA ARG A 73 -3.80 0.90 20.36
C ARG A 73 -4.29 -0.35 21.11
N TYR A 74 -3.91 -1.53 20.65
CA TYR A 74 -4.23 -2.77 21.35
C TYR A 74 -3.60 -2.80 22.75
N LYS A 75 -2.30 -2.49 22.88
CA LYS A 75 -1.64 -2.36 24.19
C LYS A 75 -2.41 -1.40 25.11
N ARG A 76 -2.76 -0.23 24.59
CA ARG A 76 -3.53 0.78 25.33
C ARG A 76 -4.88 0.23 25.82
N LEU A 77 -5.63 -0.43 24.94
CA LEU A 77 -6.93 -1.02 25.28
C LEU A 77 -6.82 -2.05 26.41
N VAL A 78 -5.78 -2.89 26.38
CA VAL A 78 -5.53 -3.90 27.43
C VAL A 78 -5.28 -3.23 28.79
N ILE A 79 -4.53 -2.13 28.80
CA ILE A 79 -4.23 -1.36 30.02
C ILE A 79 -5.49 -0.63 30.52
N GLU A 80 -6.21 0.07 29.64
CA GLU A 80 -7.45 0.80 29.96
C GLU A 80 -8.55 -0.13 30.49
N ALA A 81 -8.61 -1.37 30.00
CA ALA A 81 -9.55 -2.38 30.48
C ALA A 81 -9.17 -2.99 31.85
N GLY A 82 -8.05 -2.56 32.47
CA GLY A 82 -7.56 -3.12 33.74
C GLY A 82 -7.04 -4.56 33.60
N LEU A 83 -6.75 -5.02 32.38
CA LEU A 83 -6.27 -6.37 32.18
C LEU A 83 -4.78 -6.50 32.53
N PHE A 84 -3.97 -5.49 32.32
CA PHE A 84 -2.56 -5.52 32.70
C PHE A 84 -2.09 -4.10 33.00
N THR A 85 -1.15 -3.96 33.93
CA THR A 85 -0.36 -2.73 34.00
C THR A 85 0.61 -2.66 32.83
N GLU A 86 1.18 -1.47 32.56
CA GLU A 86 2.14 -1.31 31.47
C GLU A 86 3.38 -2.20 31.65
N GLU A 87 3.83 -2.38 32.89
CA GLU A 87 4.97 -3.22 33.26
C GLU A 87 4.67 -4.72 33.09
N GLU A 88 3.49 -5.18 33.52
CA GLU A 88 3.07 -6.57 33.31
C GLU A 88 2.91 -6.89 31.83
N TYR A 89 2.33 -5.97 31.04
CA TYR A 89 2.20 -6.13 29.60
C TYR A 89 3.58 -6.24 28.92
N ASN A 90 4.56 -5.45 29.35
CA ASN A 90 5.90 -5.54 28.80
C ASN A 90 6.61 -6.84 29.20
N ARG A 91 6.33 -7.40 30.39
CA ARG A 91 6.88 -8.71 30.82
C ARG A 91 6.29 -9.88 30.03
N LEU A 92 5.05 -9.76 29.55
CA LEU A 92 4.40 -10.78 28.73
C LEU A 92 5.19 -11.15 27.47
N SER A 93 5.99 -10.25 26.88
CA SER A 93 6.79 -10.56 25.68
C SER A 93 7.86 -11.62 25.90
N ASN A 94 8.29 -11.85 27.14
CA ASN A 94 9.40 -12.75 27.46
C ASN A 94 8.95 -14.20 27.62
N ASN A 95 7.68 -14.45 27.91
CA ASN A 95 7.15 -15.80 28.07
C ASN A 95 6.86 -16.40 26.69
N HIS A 96 7.53 -17.49 26.32
CA HIS A 96 7.19 -18.22 25.11
C HIS A 96 5.85 -18.96 25.32
N ILE A 97 4.87 -18.66 24.48
CA ILE A 97 3.56 -19.33 24.48
C ILE A 97 3.30 -19.77 23.03
N ASP A 98 2.95 -21.05 22.85
CA ASP A 98 2.52 -21.55 21.55
C ASP A 98 1.13 -21.00 21.20
N ILE A 99 1.13 -19.95 20.38
CA ILE A 99 -0.07 -19.22 20.00
C ILE A 99 -1.07 -20.11 19.25
N TRP A 100 -0.61 -21.07 18.43
CA TRP A 100 -1.51 -21.88 17.62
C TRP A 100 -2.26 -22.89 18.47
N LYS A 101 -1.54 -23.56 19.37
CA LYS A 101 -2.13 -24.44 20.37
C LYS A 101 -3.13 -23.70 21.26
N MET A 102 -2.78 -22.49 21.74
CA MET A 102 -3.71 -21.68 22.54
C MET A 102 -4.97 -21.27 21.77
N ARG A 103 -4.89 -21.08 20.45
CA ARG A 103 -6.06 -20.75 19.62
C ARG A 103 -7.00 -21.92 19.43
N GLU A 104 -6.45 -23.13 19.32
CA GLU A 104 -7.23 -24.37 19.30
C GLU A 104 -7.90 -24.59 20.66
N GLU A 105 -7.13 -24.52 21.75
CA GLU A 105 -7.65 -24.71 23.10
C GLU A 105 -8.72 -23.67 23.49
N ALA A 106 -8.65 -22.45 22.96
CA ALA A 106 -9.67 -21.41 23.17
C ALA A 106 -11.07 -21.81 22.69
N LEU A 107 -11.20 -22.81 21.81
CA LEU A 107 -12.48 -23.32 21.34
C LEU A 107 -13.15 -24.26 22.36
N GLY A 108 -12.34 -24.95 23.16
CA GLY A 108 -12.81 -25.97 24.11
C GLY A 108 -12.69 -25.58 25.58
N ARG A 109 -11.85 -24.60 25.92
CA ARG A 109 -11.67 -24.10 27.29
C ARG A 109 -11.54 -22.58 27.35
N LYS A 110 -11.83 -22.02 28.53
CA LYS A 110 -11.53 -20.62 28.83
C LYS A 110 -10.02 -20.44 28.94
N LEU A 111 -9.49 -19.46 28.22
CA LEU A 111 -8.08 -19.08 28.31
C LEU A 111 -7.78 -18.25 29.57
N MET A 112 -6.57 -18.37 30.08
CA MET A 112 -6.04 -17.46 31.08
C MET A 112 -5.83 -16.07 30.48
N LYS A 113 -5.79 -15.06 31.34
CA LYS A 113 -5.64 -13.63 30.97
C LYS A 113 -4.44 -13.39 30.04
N GLU A 114 -3.32 -14.02 30.35
CA GLU A 114 -2.05 -13.91 29.62
C GLU A 114 -2.11 -14.57 28.24
N GLU A 115 -2.64 -15.79 28.19
CA GLU A 115 -2.87 -16.56 26.97
C GLU A 115 -3.78 -15.79 26.02
N PHE A 116 -4.90 -15.29 26.55
CA PHE A 116 -5.88 -14.50 25.81
C PHE A 116 -5.26 -13.26 25.18
N VAL A 117 -4.54 -12.45 25.97
CA VAL A 117 -3.93 -11.21 25.46
C VAL A 117 -2.89 -11.50 24.37
N LYS A 118 -2.12 -12.59 24.47
CA LYS A 118 -1.17 -12.97 23.42
C LYS A 118 -1.83 -13.48 22.15
N VAL A 119 -2.88 -14.29 22.29
CA VAL A 119 -3.65 -14.78 21.15
C VAL A 119 -4.23 -13.61 20.35
N ILE A 120 -4.88 -12.65 21.03
CA ILE A 120 -5.44 -11.47 20.38
C ILE A 120 -4.35 -10.54 19.83
N ALA A 121 -3.20 -10.39 20.52
CA ALA A 121 -2.05 -9.64 20.01
C ALA A 121 -1.54 -10.21 18.69
N SER A 122 -1.36 -11.54 18.62
CA SER A 122 -0.92 -12.24 17.42
C SER A 122 -1.92 -12.10 16.28
N ILE A 123 -3.23 -12.19 16.55
CA ILE A 123 -4.27 -11.93 15.55
C ILE A 123 -4.14 -10.52 14.99
N ASN A 124 -3.94 -9.53 15.86
CA ASN A 124 -3.77 -8.14 15.45
C ASN A 124 -2.48 -7.91 14.67
N GLU A 125 -1.41 -8.59 15.03
CA GLU A 125 -0.12 -8.50 14.36
C GLU A 125 -0.17 -9.13 12.96
N ASN A 126 -0.68 -10.34 12.89
CA ASN A 126 -0.76 -11.20 11.73
C ASN A 126 -2.11 -11.12 11.03
N LYS A 127 -2.76 -9.96 11.02
CA LYS A 127 -3.89 -9.67 10.10
C LYS A 127 -3.37 -9.76 8.65
N LYS A 128 -3.15 -10.97 8.15
CA LYS A 128 -2.88 -11.31 6.77
C LYS A 128 -4.15 -11.05 6.00
N ARG A 129 -4.43 -9.79 5.67
CA ARG A 129 -5.47 -9.36 4.72
C ARG A 129 -6.64 -10.36 4.66
N CYS A 130 -7.25 -10.71 5.81
CA CYS A 130 -8.59 -11.25 5.81
C CYS A 130 -9.34 -10.13 5.13
N LYS A 131 -9.75 -10.33 3.87
CA LYS A 131 -10.56 -9.37 3.13
C LYS A 131 -11.62 -8.94 4.12
N SER A 132 -11.61 -7.66 4.46
CA SER A 132 -12.36 -7.10 5.56
C SER A 132 -13.85 -7.29 5.28
N TYR A 133 -14.39 -8.39 5.75
CA TYR A 133 -15.80 -8.61 5.93
C TYR A 133 -15.93 -9.23 7.32
N ILE A 134 -16.54 -8.43 8.20
CA ILE A 134 -17.46 -8.88 9.25
C ILE A 134 -16.84 -9.90 10.22
N LEU A 135 -16.37 -9.44 11.39
CA LEU A 135 -16.22 -10.30 12.58
C LEU A 135 -15.98 -9.51 13.88
N PHE A 136 -16.23 -8.19 13.91
CA PHE A 136 -16.07 -7.39 15.13
C PHE A 136 -17.39 -7.10 15.86
N ASP A 137 -18.54 -7.34 15.22
CA ASP A 137 -19.85 -7.04 15.80
C ASP A 137 -20.37 -8.15 16.75
N TYR A 138 -19.77 -9.34 16.74
CA TYR A 138 -20.29 -10.50 17.49
C TYR A 138 -19.81 -10.61 18.95
N LEU A 139 -18.80 -9.85 19.38
CA LEU A 139 -18.14 -10.06 20.69
C LEU A 139 -18.42 -8.99 21.75
N PHE A 140 -19.17 -7.94 21.42
CA PHE A 140 -19.52 -6.86 22.36
C PHE A 140 -21.02 -6.53 22.42
N SER A 141 -21.87 -7.33 21.78
CA SER A 141 -23.33 -7.19 21.84
C SER A 141 -23.95 -8.33 22.65
N SER A 142 -23.71 -8.34 23.95
CA SER A 142 -24.52 -9.06 24.95
C SER A 142 -24.22 -8.43 26.31
N LYS A 143 -25.00 -7.39 26.61
CA LYS A 143 -25.42 -7.11 27.99
C LYS A 143 -26.66 -7.94 28.27
#